data_AF-A0A355BFG4-F1
#
_entry.id   AF-A0A355BFG4-F1
#
_cell.length_a   1.000
_cell.length_b   1.000
_cell.length_c   1.000
_cell.angle_alpha   90.00
_cell.angle_beta   90.00
_cell.angle_gamma   90.00
#
_symmetry.space_group_name_H-M   'P 1'
#
loop_
_entity.id
_entity.type
_entity.pdbx_description
1 polymer ?
#
loop_
_entity_poly.entity_id
_entity_poly.type
_entity_poly.pdbx_seq_one_letter_code
_entity_poly.pdbx_strand_id
1 'polypeptide(L)'
;MTEQDPNVRNKNFEEVASGYTKEQAMEEARRCMNCKHKPCVSGCPVQVRIPEFIEKVAEGDFDAAYEVITSTNNLPAVCGRVCPQENQCEGQCVR
;
A
#
# COMPACT_ATOMS: atom_id res chain seq x y z
N MET A 1 2.12 -0.65 -11.28
CA MET A 1 3.46 -1.07 -10.86
C MET A 1 4.09 -1.84 -11.99
N THR A 2 5.38 -1.64 -12.22
CA THR A 2 6.15 -2.42 -13.20
C THR A 2 6.65 -3.71 -12.56
N GLU A 3 6.66 -4.79 -13.34
CA GLU A 3 7.26 -6.06 -12.96
C GLU A 3 8.40 -6.42 -13.92
N GLN A 4 9.35 -7.22 -13.44
CA GLN A 4 10.35 -7.83 -14.33
C GLN A 4 9.70 -8.74 -15.38
N ASP A 5 10.28 -8.77 -16.59
CA ASP A 5 9.86 -9.67 -17.66
C ASP A 5 9.97 -11.15 -17.22
N PRO A 6 8.95 -11.99 -17.49
CA PRO A 6 8.94 -13.40 -17.09
C PRO A 6 10.18 -14.21 -17.51
N ASN A 7 10.73 -13.97 -18.70
CA ASN A 7 11.89 -14.69 -19.24
C ASN A 7 13.24 -14.17 -18.73
N VAL A 8 13.21 -13.06 -17.98
CA VAL A 8 14.35 -12.51 -17.25
C VAL A 8 14.28 -12.96 -15.78
N ARG A 9 13.13 -12.76 -15.10
CA ARG A 9 12.96 -13.06 -13.68
C ARG A 9 13.04 -14.54 -13.34
N ASN A 10 12.86 -15.44 -14.32
CA ASN A 10 13.07 -16.88 -14.12
C ASN A 10 14.56 -17.29 -14.05
N LYS A 11 15.50 -16.34 -14.15
CA LYS A 11 16.95 -16.58 -14.15
C LYS A 11 17.70 -15.83 -13.04
N ASN A 12 17.01 -15.11 -12.17
CA ASN A 12 17.62 -14.33 -11.09
C ASN A 12 16.80 -14.40 -9.79
N PHE A 13 17.33 -13.81 -8.72
CA PHE A 13 16.67 -13.69 -7.40
C PHE A 13 16.35 -12.23 -7.06
N GLU A 14 16.32 -11.36 -8.07
CA GLU A 14 16.00 -9.94 -7.88
C GLU A 14 14.49 -9.76 -7.66
N GLU A 15 14.11 -8.62 -7.08
CA GLU A 15 12.71 -8.32 -6.75
C GLU A 15 11.86 -8.22 -8.03
N VAL A 16 10.76 -8.99 -8.08
CA VAL A 16 9.88 -9.03 -9.25
C VAL A 16 9.02 -7.77 -9.36
N ALA A 17 8.42 -7.35 -8.25
CA ALA A 17 7.53 -6.20 -8.19
C ALA A 17 8.32 -4.95 -7.80
N SER A 18 8.61 -4.07 -8.79
CA SER A 18 9.52 -2.94 -8.58
C SER A 18 8.91 -1.75 -7.83
N GLY A 19 7.66 -1.88 -7.36
CA GLY A 19 6.93 -0.80 -6.72
C GLY A 19 6.36 0.24 -7.69
N TYR A 20 5.79 1.30 -7.11
CA TYR A 20 5.28 2.45 -7.87
C TYR A 20 6.35 3.54 -8.00
N THR A 21 6.31 4.28 -9.11
CA THR A 21 6.93 5.62 -9.13
C THR A 21 6.14 6.56 -8.22
N LYS A 22 6.73 7.70 -7.87
CA LYS A 22 6.06 8.75 -7.09
C LYS A 22 4.72 9.14 -7.72
N GLU A 23 4.71 9.39 -9.02
CA GLU A 23 3.53 9.83 -9.76
C GLU A 23 2.44 8.75 -9.77
N GLN A 24 2.82 7.50 -10.00
CA GLN A 24 1.89 6.37 -9.96
C GLN A 24 1.30 6.16 -8.56
N ALA A 25 2.12 6.29 -7.51
CA ALA A 25 1.66 6.16 -6.12
C ALA A 25 0.64 7.24 -5.78
N MET A 26 0.92 8.50 -6.17
CA MET A 26 -0.01 9.62 -5.97
C MET A 26 -1.31 9.44 -6.78
N GLU A 27 -1.22 8.93 -8.01
CA GLU A 27 -2.39 8.65 -8.85
C GLU A 27 -3.27 7.55 -8.23
N GLU A 28 -2.67 6.43 -7.79
CA GLU A 28 -3.41 5.34 -7.16
C GLU A 28 -4.02 5.79 -5.83
N ALA A 29 -3.30 6.58 -5.02
CA ALA A 29 -3.79 7.11 -3.75
C ALA A 29 -5.08 7.94 -3.91
N ARG A 30 -5.22 8.69 -5.00
CA ARG A 30 -6.43 9.49 -5.30
C ARG A 30 -7.67 8.66 -5.60
N ARG A 31 -7.54 7.36 -5.82
CA ARG A 31 -8.69 6.45 -6.00
C ARG A 31 -9.39 6.11 -4.68
N CYS A 32 -8.75 6.39 -3.53
CA CYS A 32 -9.36 6.19 -2.22
C CYS A 32 -10.54 7.17 -2.03
N MET A 33 -11.70 6.64 -1.62
CA MET A 33 -12.91 7.44 -1.40
C MET A 33 -12.99 8.06 0.00
N ASN A 34 -11.96 7.89 0.84
CA ASN A 34 -11.96 8.28 2.25
C ASN A 34 -13.24 7.82 2.99
N CYS A 35 -13.55 6.52 2.88
CA CYS A 35 -14.81 5.95 3.36
C CYS A 35 -15.00 6.20 4.87
N LYS A 36 -16.14 6.75 5.27
CA LYS A 36 -16.46 7.03 6.69
C LYS A 36 -16.31 5.81 7.62
N HIS A 37 -16.75 4.63 7.16
CA HIS A 37 -16.71 3.39 7.95
C HIS A 37 -15.37 2.65 7.86
N LYS A 38 -14.43 3.09 7.00
CA LYS A 38 -13.05 2.58 6.88
C LYS A 38 -12.92 1.03 6.93
N PRO A 39 -13.66 0.24 6.14
CA PRO A 39 -13.63 -1.23 6.25
C PRO A 39 -12.25 -1.85 5.99
N CYS A 40 -11.41 -1.21 5.18
CA CYS A 40 -10.01 -1.60 4.98
C CYS A 40 -9.18 -1.60 6.28
N VAL A 41 -9.49 -0.69 7.22
CA VAL A 41 -8.82 -0.63 8.54
C VAL A 41 -9.23 -1.82 9.40
N SER A 42 -10.52 -2.18 9.39
CA SER A 42 -11.01 -3.38 10.08
C SER A 42 -10.46 -4.68 9.50
N GLY A 43 -10.19 -4.71 8.19
CA GLY A 43 -9.54 -5.84 7.52
C GLY A 43 -8.04 -5.97 7.78
N CYS A 44 -7.40 -4.96 8.37
CA CYS A 44 -5.98 -4.99 8.70
C CYS A 44 -5.78 -5.50 10.14
N PRO A 45 -4.98 -6.57 10.38
CA PRO A 45 -4.79 -7.14 11.72
C PRO A 45 -4.25 -6.16 12.77
N VAL A 46 -3.45 -5.18 12.35
CA VAL A 46 -2.88 -4.14 13.23
C VAL A 46 -3.57 -2.78 13.08
N GLN A 47 -4.72 -2.74 12.40
CA GLN A 47 -5.57 -1.56 12.25
C GLN A 47 -4.81 -0.32 11.75
N VAL A 48 -3.99 -0.51 10.70
CA VAL A 48 -3.29 0.61 10.05
C VAL A 48 -4.30 1.69 9.68
N ARG A 49 -3.96 2.95 9.94
CA ARG A 49 -4.75 4.14 9.59
C ARG A 49 -4.74 4.40 8.08
N ILE A 50 -5.28 3.46 7.30
CA ILE A 50 -5.12 3.36 5.84
C ILE A 50 -5.55 4.63 5.09
N PRO A 51 -6.78 5.16 5.28
CA PRO A 51 -7.21 6.34 4.56
C PRO A 51 -6.33 7.57 4.84
N GLU A 52 -5.75 7.63 6.04
CA GLU A 52 -5.03 8.81 6.52
C GLU A 52 -3.61 8.87 5.94
N PHE A 53 -2.89 7.75 5.87
CA PHE A 53 -1.60 7.75 5.17
C PHE A 53 -1.79 7.88 3.65
N ILE A 54 -2.86 7.31 3.08
CA ILE A 54 -3.16 7.43 1.65
C ILE A 54 -3.46 8.88 1.27
N GLU A 55 -4.19 9.62 2.10
CA GLU A 55 -4.43 11.06 1.88
C GLU A 55 -3.11 11.84 1.78
N LYS A 56 -2.16 11.56 2.68
CA LYS A 56 -0.81 12.15 2.63
C LYS A 56 -0.01 11.76 1.39
N VAL A 57 -0.12 10.52 0.93
CA VAL A 57 0.44 10.11 -0.37
C VAL A 57 -0.20 10.89 -1.52
N ALA A 58 -1.52 11.08 -1.53
CA ALA A 58 -2.22 11.83 -2.59
C ALA A 58 -1.81 13.32 -2.65
N GLU A 59 -1.51 13.91 -1.49
CA GLU A 59 -0.96 15.27 -1.32
C GLU A 59 0.53 15.36 -1.70
N GLY A 60 1.23 14.22 -1.78
CA GLY A 60 2.67 14.15 -2.06
C GLY A 60 3.55 14.36 -0.82
N ASP A 61 2.96 14.32 0.38
CA ASP A 61 3.64 14.42 1.67
C ASP A 61 3.99 13.02 2.19
N PHE A 62 5.08 12.46 1.66
CA PHE A 62 5.51 11.10 1.96
C PHE A 62 6.06 10.94 3.38
N ASP A 63 6.63 12.00 3.96
CA ASP A 63 7.14 11.98 5.33
C ASP A 63 5.98 11.89 6.32
N ALA A 64 4.92 12.71 6.14
CA ALA A 64 3.72 12.58 6.95
C ALA A 64 3.01 11.23 6.75
N ALA A 65 2.97 10.72 5.50
CA ALA A 65 2.43 9.39 5.24
C ALA A 65 3.20 8.30 6.01
N TYR A 66 4.54 8.41 6.06
CA TYR A 66 5.41 7.49 6.78
C TYR A 66 5.17 7.55 8.28
N GLU A 67 5.03 8.73 8.88
CA GLU A 67 4.68 8.89 10.30
C GLU A 67 3.34 8.21 10.64
N VAL A 68 2.33 8.38 9.78
CA VAL A 68 1.00 7.78 10.00
C VAL A 68 1.06 6.26 9.92
N ILE A 69 1.67 5.67 8.88
CA ILE A 69 1.70 4.21 8.73
C ILE A 69 2.55 3.55 9.84
N THR A 70 3.66 4.18 10.24
CA THR A 70 4.54 3.64 11.29
C THR A 70 3.99 3.80 12.69
N SER A 71 2.99 4.67 12.91
CA SER A 71 2.30 4.79 14.20
C SER A 71 1.57 3.51 14.66
N THR A 72 1.31 2.57 13.73
CA THR A 72 0.57 1.33 13.99
C THR A 72 1.28 0.08 13.44
N ASN A 73 2.14 0.23 12.44
CA ASN A 73 2.90 -0.87 11.84
C ASN A 73 4.40 -0.61 11.89
N ASN A 74 5.14 -1.44 12.62
CA ASN A 74 6.60 -1.33 12.76
C ASN A 74 7.37 -1.78 11.50
N LEU A 75 6.74 -2.53 10.59
CA LEU A 75 7.39 -3.14 9.42
C LEU A 75 6.62 -2.86 8.11
N PRO A 76 6.28 -1.61 7.77
CA PRO A 76 5.42 -1.30 6.63
C PRO A 76 6.03 -1.74 5.29
N ALA A 77 7.36 -1.63 5.14
CA ALA A 77 8.06 -2.07 3.94
C ALA A 77 8.03 -3.59 3.73
N VAL A 78 7.89 -4.38 4.80
CA VAL A 78 7.77 -5.83 4.76
C VAL A 78 6.30 -6.21 4.57
N CYS A 79 5.40 -5.72 5.44
CA CYS A 79 3.98 -6.02 5.37
C CYS A 79 3.36 -5.64 4.02
N GLY A 80 3.72 -4.49 3.45
CA GLY A 80 3.24 -4.07 2.13
C GLY A 80 3.63 -5.03 0.98
N ARG A 81 4.64 -5.87 1.18
CA ARG A 81 5.11 -6.86 0.20
C ARG A 81 4.55 -8.26 0.42
N VAL A 82 4.34 -8.66 1.67
CA VAL A 82 4.07 -10.07 2.02
C VAL A 82 2.71 -10.33 2.66
N CYS A 83 1.96 -9.29 3.05
CA CYS A 83 0.59 -9.48 3.50
C CYS A 83 -0.24 -10.10 2.37
N PRO A 84 -1.15 -11.04 2.65
CA PRO A 84 -2.17 -11.47 1.70
C PRO A 84 -3.31 -10.43 1.69
N GLN A 85 -3.11 -9.30 1.01
CA GLN A 85 -4.05 -8.17 1.05
C GLN A 85 -5.45 -8.53 0.53
N GLU A 86 -5.54 -9.49 -0.39
CA GLU A 86 -6.77 -10.03 -0.96
C GLU A 86 -7.69 -10.66 0.09
N ASN A 87 -7.11 -11.13 1.21
CA ASN A 87 -7.83 -11.69 2.36
C ASN A 87 -7.85 -10.72 3.56
N GLN A 88 -7.33 -9.51 3.41
CA GLN A 88 -7.17 -8.50 4.47
C GLN A 88 -7.74 -7.14 4.02
N CYS A 89 -6.92 -6.08 4.03
CA CYS A 89 -7.35 -4.71 3.80
C CYS A 89 -7.97 -4.48 2.41
N GLU A 90 -7.40 -5.06 1.35
CA GLU A 90 -7.92 -4.91 -0.01
C GLU A 90 -9.19 -5.74 -0.22
N GLY A 91 -9.25 -6.95 0.35
CA GLY A 91 -10.47 -7.78 0.32
C GLY A 91 -11.69 -7.15 1.02
N GLN A 92 -11.46 -6.16 1.89
CA GLN A 92 -12.51 -5.37 2.55
C GLN A 92 -12.69 -3.97 1.96
N CYS A 93 -11.94 -3.61 0.92
CA CYS A 93 -12.09 -2.31 0.26
C CYS A 93 -13.47 -2.20 -0.41
N VAL A 94 -14.07 -1.01 -0.39
CA VAL A 94 -15.40 -0.76 -1.01
C VAL A 94 -15.31 -0.71 -2.55
N ARG A 95 -14.10 -0.59 -3.09
CA ARG A 95 -13.82 -0.58 -4.51
C ARG A 95 -13.31 -1.94 -4.94
#